data_AF-A0A498Q501-F1
#
_entry.id   AF-A0A498Q501-F1
#
_cell.length_a   1.000
_cell.length_b   1.000
_cell.length_c   1.000
_cell.angle_alpha   90.00
_cell.angle_beta   90.00
_cell.angle_gamma   90.00
#
_symmetry.space_group_name_H-M   'P 1'
#
loop_
_entity.id
_entity.type
_entity.pdbx_description
1 polymer ?
#
loop_
_entity_poly.entity_id
_entity_poly.type
_entity_poly.pdbx_seq_one_letter_code
_entity_poly.pdbx_strand_id
1 'polypeptide(L)' 'MVERTIAWLTRGNRQLRCRGVAENDHWLHHRAAALNLRRLATMGITHTGTTWTIA' A
#
# COMPACT_ATOMS: atom_id res chain seq x y z
N MET A 1 -4.07 -17.88 13.84
CA MET A 1 -3.73 -17.31 12.51
C MET A 1 -2.87 -16.05 12.61
N VAL A 2 -3.21 -15.08 13.48
CA VAL A 2 -2.52 -13.79 13.65
C VAL A 2 -1.00 -13.89 13.82
N GLU A 3 -0.49 -14.71 14.74
CA GLU A 3 0.95 -14.79 15.01
C GLU A 3 1.78 -15.22 13.80
N ARG A 4 1.26 -16.17 13.00
CA ARG A 4 1.98 -16.65 11.81
C ARG A 4 1.99 -15.60 10.70
N THR A 5 0.94 -14.80 10.59
CA THR A 5 0.88 -13.68 9.66
C THR A 5 1.88 -12.60 10.05
N ILE A 6 1.96 -12.23 11.35
CA ILE A 6 2.94 -11.27 11.85
C ILE A 6 4.37 -11.78 11.66
N ALA A 7 4.62 -13.06 11.97
CA ALA A 7 5.93 -13.68 11.78
C ALA A 7 6.38 -13.67 10.31
N TRP A 8 5.45 -13.91 9.37
CA TRP A 8 5.76 -13.81 7.94
C TRP A 8 6.04 -12.37 7.51
N LEU A 9 5.24 -11.41 7.98
CA LEU A 9 5.33 -10.00 7.63
C LEU A 9 6.62 -9.33 8.15
N THR A 10 7.13 -9.81 9.29
CA THR A 10 8.37 -9.35 9.92
C THR A 10 9.61 -10.12 9.45
N ARG A 11 9.45 -11.24 8.73
CA ARG A 11 10.58 -12.06 8.27
C ARG A 11 11.42 -11.32 7.23
N GLY A 12 12.64 -10.95 7.59
CA GLY A 12 13.57 -10.20 6.74
C GLY A 12 13.45 -8.68 6.84
N ASN A 13 12.40 -8.17 7.49
CA ASN A 13 12.19 -6.75 7.76
C ASN A 13 12.57 -6.45 9.20
N ARG A 14 13.88 -6.31 9.45
CA ARG A 14 14.42 -6.06 10.80
C ARG A 14 14.42 -4.59 11.21
N GLN A 15 14.08 -3.70 10.28
CA GLN A 15 14.03 -2.26 10.52
C GLN A 15 12.68 -1.73 10.07
N LEU A 16 12.02 -1.00 10.97
CA LEU A 16 10.81 -0.27 10.64
C LEU A 16 11.20 0.96 9.82
N ARG A 17 10.54 1.15 8.69
CA ARG A 17 10.73 2.35 7.85
C ARG A 17 10.23 3.61 8.55
N CYS A 18 9.13 3.47 9.29
CA CYS A 18 8.47 4.53 10.03
C CYS A 18 8.45 4.17 11.52
N ARG A 19 8.68 5.15 12.39
CA ARG A 19 8.68 4.92 13.85
C ARG A 19 7.40 5.47 14.46
N GLY A 20 6.77 4.66 15.30
CA GLY A 20 5.49 4.99 15.91
C GLY A 20 4.30 4.48 15.08
N VAL A 21 3.19 4.22 15.78
CA VAL A 21 2.02 3.55 15.20
C VAL A 21 1.38 4.39 14.10
N ALA A 22 1.15 5.68 14.34
CA ALA A 22 0.48 6.57 13.38
C ALA A 22 1.27 6.76 12.08
N GLU A 23 2.59 6.96 12.17
CA GLU A 23 3.44 7.13 10.99
C GLU A 23 3.51 5.84 10.16
N ASN A 24 3.63 4.68 10.84
CA ASN A 24 3.65 3.39 10.18
C ASN A 24 2.30 3.04 9.52
N ASP A 25 1.19 3.34 10.20
CA ASP A 25 -0.16 3.16 9.67
C ASP A 25 -0.37 4.00 8.40
N HIS A 26 -0.03 5.29 8.46
CA HIS A 26 -0.09 6.18 7.31
C HIS A 26 0.77 5.66 6.13
N TRP A 27 2.00 5.21 6.43
CA TRP A 27 2.88 4.64 5.41
C TRP A 27 2.29 3.39 4.74
N LEU A 28 1.73 2.47 5.53
CA LEU A 28 1.08 1.26 5.02
C LEU A 28 -0.12 1.61 4.13
N HIS A 29 -1.00 2.51 4.60
CA HIS A 29 -2.16 2.96 3.84
C HIS A 29 -1.77 3.66 2.53
N HIS A 30 -0.77 4.53 2.57
CA HIS A 30 -0.28 5.20 1.37
C HIS A 30 0.29 4.21 0.34
N ARG A 31 1.07 3.23 0.81
CA ARG A 31 1.63 2.18 -0.07
C ARG A 31 0.54 1.26 -0.64
N ALA A 32 -0.46 0.89 0.16
CA ALA A 32 -1.60 0.10 -0.28
C ALA A 32 -2.45 0.86 -1.32
N ALA A 33 -2.71 2.15 -1.10
CA ALA A 33 -3.43 3.00 -2.04
C ALA A 33 -2.70 3.09 -3.40
N ALA A 34 -1.37 3.25 -3.40
CA ALA A 34 -0.58 3.27 -4.63
C ALA A 34 -0.63 1.93 -5.40
N LEU A 35 -0.57 0.79 -4.70
CA LEU A 35 -0.71 -0.53 -5.33
C LEU A 35 -2.12 -0.75 -5.91
N ASN A 36 -3.15 -0.35 -5.16
CA ASN A 36 -4.53 -0.41 -5.64
C ASN A 36 -4.73 0.49 -6.87
N LEU A 37 -4.19 1.70 -6.87
CA LEU A 37 -4.26 2.61 -8.01
C LEU A 37 -3.56 2.04 -9.25
N ARG A 38 -2.39 1.41 -9.09
CA ARG A 38 -1.71 0.71 -10.18
C ARG A 38 -2.55 -0.44 -10.74
N ARG A 39 -3.22 -1.20 -9.87
CA ARG A 39 -4.13 -2.28 -10.30
C ARG A 39 -5.33 -1.72 -11.06
N LEU A 40 -5.96 -0.67 -10.54
CA LEU A 40 -7.06 0.03 -11.20
C LEU A 40 -6.64 0.57 -12.57
N ALA A 41 -5.44 1.15 -12.67
CA ALA A 41 -4.90 1.62 -13.94
C ALA A 41 -4.72 0.49 -14.95
N THR A 42 -4.26 -0.68 -14.50
CA THR A 42 -4.16 -1.88 -15.34
C THR A 42 -5.54 -2.37 -15.81
N MET A 43 -6.60 -2.13 -15.02
CA MET A 43 -7.98 -2.53 -15.35
C MET A 43 -8.72 -1.49 -16.22
N GLY A 44 -8.05 -0.44 -16.68
CA GLY A 44 -8.63 0.52 -17.63
C GLY A 44 -9.01 1.88 -17.04
N ILE A 45 -8.63 2.16 -15.79
CA ILE A 45 -8.73 3.52 -15.25
C ILE A 45 -7.53 4.37 -15.75
N THR A 46 -7.80 5.55 -16.29
CA THR A 46 -6.80 6.48 -16.84
C THR A 46 -6.89 7.85 -16.19
N HIS A 47 -5.76 8.55 -16.04
CA HIS A 47 -5.71 9.91 -15.50
C HIS A 47 -5.35 10.92 -16.59
N THR A 48 -6.16 11.95 -16.77
CA THR A 48 -5.97 13.00 -17.79
C THR A 48 -5.25 14.25 -17.26
N GLY A 49 -4.65 14.16 -16.08
CA GLY A 49 -3.95 15.27 -15.41
C GLY A 49 -4.81 16.01 -14.38
N THR A 50 -6.13 16.00 -14.55
CA THR A 50 -7.09 16.59 -13.59
C THR A 50 -8.21 15.64 -13.19
N THR A 51 -8.48 14.60 -13.98
CA THR A 51 -9.63 13.70 -13.80
C THR A 51 -9.24 12.25 -14.03
N TRP A 52 -9.93 11.34 -13.34
CA TRP A 52 -9.85 9.89 -13.58
C TRP A 52 -11.04 9.43 -14.43
N THR A 53 -10.77 8.67 -15.48
CA THR A 53 -11.77 8.14 -16.42
C THR A 53 -11.62 6.64 -16.58
N ILE A 54 -12.69 5.96 -16.98
CA ILE A 54 -12.65 4.55 -17.41
C ILE A 54 -12.60 4.56 -18.93
N ALA A 55 -11.70 3.77 -19.52
CA ALA A 55 -11.56 3.62 -20.98
C ALA A 55 -12.81 3.02 -21.65
#